data_AF-A0A256G3M1-F1
#
_entry.id   AF-A0A256G3M1-F1
#
_cell.length_a   1.000
_cell.length_b   1.000
_cell.length_c   1.000
_cell.angle_alpha   90.00
_cell.angle_beta   90.00
_cell.angle_gamma   90.00
#
_symmetry.space_group_name_H-M   'P 1'
#
loop_
_entity.id
_entity.type
_entity.pdbx_description
1 polymer ?
#
loop_
_entity_poly.entity_id
_entity_poly.type
_entity_poly.pdbx_seq_one_letter_code
_entity_poly.pdbx_strand_id
1 'polypeptide(L)'
;MTRKGAGALNNIVVFQQREAVRDEGGGTSQEWVDKFETSARLQPRLGSETDIAARTQGIQPYTLVVRSEPRTRGVTPSWRARNKRTGILYEIQSCANPDEVNQYIEMRTVVQGGG
;
A
#
# COMPACT_ATOMS: atom_id res chain seq x y z
N MET A 1 4.29 24.74 9.10
CA MET A 1 3.86 24.79 7.68
C MET A 1 4.15 23.45 7.01
N THR A 2 3.17 22.55 7.06
CA THR A 2 3.29 21.17 6.56
C THR A 2 3.16 21.21 5.04
N ARG A 3 4.25 20.97 4.29
CA ARG A 3 4.19 20.90 2.82
C ARG A 3 3.24 19.77 2.40
N LYS A 4 1.96 20.10 2.18
CA LYS A 4 1.03 19.43 1.26
C LYS A 4 1.32 19.87 -0.20
N GLY A 5 2.59 20.12 -0.53
CA GLY A 5 3.03 20.57 -1.86
C GLY A 5 3.41 19.39 -2.76
N ALA A 6 3.36 19.61 -4.08
CA ALA A 6 3.54 18.66 -5.18
C ALA A 6 4.79 17.75 -5.15
N GLY A 7 5.69 17.89 -4.15
CA GLY A 7 6.81 16.97 -3.88
C GLY A 7 6.54 15.91 -2.80
N ALA A 8 5.30 15.81 -2.29
CA ALA A 8 4.94 14.87 -1.23
C ALA A 8 4.71 13.42 -1.73
N LEU A 9 4.45 13.23 -3.02
CA LEU A 9 4.30 11.93 -3.68
C LEU A 9 5.59 11.57 -4.42
N ASN A 10 6.69 11.53 -3.68
CA ASN A 10 8.05 11.32 -4.17
C ASN A 10 8.41 9.84 -4.36
N ASN A 11 7.46 8.92 -4.14
CA ASN A 11 7.62 7.50 -4.42
C ASN A 11 6.61 7.06 -5.48
N ILE A 12 7.00 6.08 -6.29
CA ILE A 12 6.10 5.40 -7.22
C ILE A 12 5.85 4.00 -6.67
N VAL A 13 4.58 3.66 -6.51
CA VAL A 13 4.16 2.32 -6.07
C VAL A 13 3.34 1.65 -7.16
N VAL A 14 3.55 0.35 -7.32
CA VAL A 14 2.80 -0.51 -8.22
C VAL A 14 1.81 -1.30 -7.38
N PHE A 15 0.52 -1.12 -7.65
CA PHE A 15 -0.53 -1.91 -7.01
C PHE A 15 -0.67 -3.24 -7.73
N GLN A 16 -0.57 -4.32 -6.96
CA GLN A 16 -0.70 -5.68 -7.44
C GLN A 16 -1.92 -6.33 -6.81
N GLN A 17 -2.65 -7.10 -7.60
CA GLN A 17 -3.80 -7.88 -7.17
C GLN A 17 -3.49 -9.38 -7.28
N ARG A 18 -3.97 -10.20 -6.34
CA ARG A 18 -3.93 -11.65 -6.50
C ARG A 18 -4.93 -12.08 -7.56
N GLU A 19 -4.43 -12.74 -8.59
CA GLU A 19 -5.26 -13.38 -9.61
C GLU A 19 -4.96 -14.87 -9.66
N ALA A 20 -6.02 -15.64 -9.88
CA ALA A 20 -5.94 -17.07 -10.11
C ALA A 20 -5.48 -17.31 -11.55
N VAL A 21 -4.22 -17.68 -11.72
CA VAL A 21 -3.66 -18.07 -13.01
C VAL A 21 -3.77 -19.59 -13.12
N ARG A 22 -4.32 -20.06 -14.24
CA ARG A 22 -4.39 -21.48 -14.54
C ARG A 22 -3.05 -21.93 -15.09
N ASP A 23 -2.39 -22.84 -14.37
CA ASP A 23 -1.18 -23.49 -14.86
C ASP A 23 -1.51 -24.49 -15.97
N GLU A 24 -0.56 -24.68 -16.88
CA GLU A 24 -0.67 -25.64 -17.98
C GLU A 24 -0.94 -27.08 -17.50
N GLY A 25 -0.53 -27.40 -16.27
CA GLY A 25 -0.77 -28.70 -15.61
C GLY A 25 -2.13 -28.84 -14.89
N GLY A 26 -3.06 -27.91 -15.05
CA GLY A 26 -4.40 -27.98 -14.42
C GLY A 26 -4.49 -27.51 -12.97
N GLY A 27 -3.38 -27.02 -12.39
CA GLY A 27 -3.36 -26.29 -11.13
C GLY A 27 -3.90 -24.86 -11.27
N THR A 28 -4.35 -24.27 -10.16
CA THR A 28 -4.66 -22.84 -10.09
C THR A 28 -3.73 -22.20 -9.08
N SER A 29 -2.76 -21.42 -9.56
CA SER A 29 -1.83 -20.66 -8.72
C SER A 29 -2.35 -19.24 -8.51
N GLN A 30 -2.10 -18.67 -7.34
CA GLN A 30 -2.39 -17.26 -7.08
C GLN A 30 -1.13 -16.45 -7.35
N GLU A 31 -1.12 -15.71 -8.46
CA GLU A 31 -0.02 -14.81 -8.80
C GLU A 31 -0.42 -13.37 -8.50
N TRP A 32 0.56 -12.57 -8.11
CA TRP A 32 0.39 -11.14 -7.93
C TRP A 32 0.64 -10.41 -9.24
N VAL A 33 -0.43 -9.94 -9.86
CA VAL A 33 -0.40 -9.28 -11.16
C VAL A 33 -0.37 -7.76 -10.97
N ASP A 34 0.55 -7.09 -11.66
CA ASP A 34 0.64 -5.63 -11.70
C ASP A 34 -0.60 -5.04 -12.38
N LYS A 35 -1.39 -4.25 -11.64
CA LYS A 35 -2.61 -3.62 -12.17
C LYS A 35 -2.37 -2.20 -12.64
N PHE A 36 -1.72 -1.38 -11.81
CA PHE A 36 -1.37 -0.01 -12.16
C PHE A 36 -0.27 0.54 -11.25
N GLU A 37 0.45 1.55 -11.73
CA GLU A 37 1.37 2.34 -10.92
C GLU A 37 0.83 3.74 -10.67
N THR A 38 1.08 4.28 -9.48
CA THR A 38 0.74 5.66 -9.15
C THR A 38 1.76 6.25 -8.18
N SER A 39 1.81 7.57 -8.14
CA SER A 39 2.62 8.32 -7.19
C SER A 39 2.01 8.22 -5.80
N ALA A 40 2.82 7.85 -4.82
CA ALA A 40 2.39 7.68 -3.44
C ALA A 40 3.38 8.32 -2.46
N ARG A 41 2.87 8.62 -1.27
CA ARG A 41 3.65 9.01 -0.11
C ARG A 41 3.68 7.86 0.87
N LEU A 42 4.87 7.36 1.16
CA LEU A 42 5.10 6.40 2.23
C LEU A 42 5.60 7.16 3.46
N GLN A 43 4.84 7.10 4.55
CA GLN A 43 5.25 7.69 5.82
C GLN A 43 5.36 6.59 6.88
N PRO A 44 6.56 6.31 7.41
CA PRO A 44 6.70 5.38 8.52
C PRO A 44 5.93 5.92 9.72
N ARG A 45 5.10 5.09 10.36
CA ARG A 45 4.49 5.44 11.64
C ARG A 45 5.50 5.14 12.74
N LEU A 46 6.37 6.10 13.04
CA LEU A 46 7.20 6.04 14.24
C LEU A 46 6.31 6.34 15.45
N GLY A 47 5.98 5.29 16.21
CA GLY A 47 5.33 5.28 17.52
C GLY A 47 4.73 6.59 18.04
N SER A 48 3.45 6.81 17.78
CA SER A 48 2.57 7.37 18.80
C SER A 48 2.10 6.23 19.72
N GLU A 49 1.74 6.57 20.95
CA GLU A 49 1.46 5.66 22.08
C GLU A 49 0.41 4.56 21.79
N THR A 50 -0.32 4.64 20.67
CA THR A 50 -1.33 3.67 20.21
C THR A 50 -0.76 2.51 19.37
N ASP A 51 0.49 2.58 18.90
CA ASP A 51 1.10 1.62 17.95
C ASP A 51 2.07 0.61 18.64
N ILE A 52 1.83 0.31 19.93
CA ILE A 52 2.64 -0.65 20.71
C ILE A 52 2.36 -2.11 20.29
N ALA A 53 1.12 -2.42 19.86
CA ALA A 53 0.72 -3.77 19.48
C ALA A 53 1.41 -4.31 18.21
N ALA A 54 1.74 -3.44 17.24
CA ALA A 54 2.43 -3.84 16.01
C ALA A 54 3.89 -4.24 16.25
N ARG A 55 4.50 -3.76 17.34
CA ARG A 55 5.89 -4.09 17.70
C ARG A 55 6.04 -5.53 18.17
N THR A 56 4.98 -6.12 18.73
CA THR A 56 4.96 -7.52 19.17
C THR A 56 5.15 -8.49 18.00
N GLN A 57 4.90 -8.06 16.76
CA GLN A 57 5.14 -8.86 15.56
C GLN A 57 6.43 -8.48 14.80
N GLY A 58 7.18 -7.45 15.25
CA GLY A 58 8.39 -6.98 14.56
C GLY A 58 8.13 -6.28 13.22
N ILE A 59 6.87 -5.99 12.89
CA ILE A 59 6.47 -5.40 11.61
C ILE A 59 6.22 -3.91 11.80
N GLN A 60 6.92 -3.07 11.03
CA GLN A 60 6.75 -1.63 11.08
C GLN A 60 5.56 -1.18 10.21
N PRO A 61 4.55 -0.49 10.77
CA PRO A 61 3.45 0.05 9.99
C PRO A 61 3.83 1.35 9.26
N TYR A 62 3.33 1.47 8.03
CA TYR A 62 3.50 2.61 7.14
C TYR A 62 2.14 3.14 6.71
N THR A 63 1.99 4.46 6.75
CA THR A 63 0.86 5.13 6.11
C THR A 63 1.21 5.40 4.65
N LEU A 64 0.50 4.73 3.74
CA LEU A 64 0.57 4.96 2.31
C LEU A 64 -0.54 5.94 1.91
N VAL A 65 -0.17 7.11 1.42
CA VAL A 65 -1.12 8.11 0.93
C VAL A 65 -1.02 8.20 -0.58
N VAL A 66 -2.15 8.01 -1.26
CA VAL A 66 -2.27 8.14 -2.72
C VAL A 66 -3.31 9.19 -3.06
N ARG A 67 -3.26 9.73 -4.28
CA ARG A 67 -4.36 10.57 -4.79
C ARG A 67 -5.64 9.74 -4.91
N SER A 68 -6.78 10.38 -4.67
CA SER A 68 -8.07 9.75 -4.92
C SER A 68 -8.35 9.74 -6.42
N GLU A 69 -8.01 8.64 -7.06
CA GLU A 69 -8.30 8.37 -8.46
C GLU A 69 -9.33 7.22 -8.57
N PRO A 70 -10.07 7.10 -9.68
CA PRO A 70 -11.02 6.01 -9.88
C PRO A 70 -10.39 4.62 -9.68
N ARG A 71 -9.12 4.48 -10.08
CA ARG A 71 -8.34 3.24 -9.97
C ARG A 71 -7.95 2.92 -8.52
N THR A 72 -7.49 3.92 -7.77
CA THR A 72 -7.09 3.75 -6.36
C THR A 72 -8.28 3.54 -5.43
N ARG A 73 -9.47 4.04 -5.79
CA ARG A 73 -10.72 3.75 -5.07
C ARG A 73 -11.13 2.28 -5.14
N GLY A 74 -10.73 1.58 -6.20
CA GLY A 74 -10.95 0.13 -6.34
C GLY A 74 -9.97 -0.74 -5.55
N VAL A 75 -8.98 -0.15 -4.89
CA VAL A 75 -7.98 -0.89 -4.11
C VAL A 75 -8.63 -1.40 -2.83
N THR A 76 -8.52 -2.71 -2.60
CA THR A 76 -9.00 -3.37 -1.38
C THR A 76 -7.81 -3.92 -0.59
N PRO A 77 -7.98 -4.28 0.71
CA PRO A 77 -6.91 -4.91 1.50
C PRO A 77 -6.43 -6.27 0.95
N SER A 78 -7.12 -6.85 -0.04
CA SER A 78 -6.63 -8.03 -0.77
C SER A 78 -5.48 -7.71 -1.74
N TRP A 79 -5.17 -6.43 -1.93
CA TRP A 79 -4.12 -5.95 -2.83
C TRP A 79 -2.83 -5.67 -2.04
N ARG A 80 -1.71 -5.60 -2.75
CA ARG A 80 -0.43 -5.14 -2.18
C ARG A 80 0.17 -4.04 -3.02
N ALA A 81 1.00 -3.20 -2.39
CA ALA A 81 1.74 -2.15 -3.07
C ALA A 81 3.24 -2.49 -3.09
N ARG A 82 3.87 -2.40 -4.25
CA ARG A 82 5.31 -2.58 -4.43
C ARG A 82 5.96 -1.24 -4.74
N ASN A 83 6.96 -0.82 -3.98
CA ASN A 83 7.71 0.38 -4.32
C ASN A 83 8.59 0.10 -5.54
N LYS A 84 8.36 0.83 -6.64
CA LYS A 84 9.06 0.64 -7.92
C LYS A 84 10.55 0.98 -7.83
N ARG A 85 10.94 1.88 -6.90
CA ARG A 85 12.31 2.34 -6.72
C ARG A 85 13.14 1.42 -5.84
N THR A 86 12.57 0.93 -4.73
CA THR A 86 13.29 0.11 -3.74
C THR A 86 12.99 -1.38 -3.83
N GLY A 87 11.91 -1.77 -4.52
CA GLY A 87 11.44 -3.15 -4.58
C GLY A 87 10.70 -3.62 -3.32
N ILE A 88 10.57 -2.78 -2.29
CA ILE A 88 9.93 -3.15 -1.02
C ILE A 88 8.44 -3.40 -1.24
N LEU A 89 7.95 -4.50 -0.69
CA LEU A 89 6.54 -4.90 -0.72
C LEU A 89 5.83 -4.42 0.54
N TYR A 90 4.66 -3.84 0.34
CA TYR A 90 3.78 -3.32 1.37
C TYR A 90 2.43 -4.02 1.26
N GLU A 91 2.05 -4.75 2.30
CA GLU A 91 0.73 -5.37 2.41
C GLU A 91 -0.27 -4.34 2.93
N ILE A 92 -1.44 -4.25 2.30
CA ILE A 92 -2.48 -3.30 2.68
C ILE A 92 -3.35 -3.93 3.76
N GLN A 93 -3.28 -3.42 4.98
CA GLN A 93 -4.10 -3.93 6.08
C GLN A 93 -5.49 -3.29 6.12
N SER A 94 -5.57 -2.01 5.80
CA SER A 94 -6.83 -1.29 5.75
C SER A 94 -6.77 -0.08 4.85
N CYS A 95 -7.88 0.19 4.17
CA CYS A 95 -8.10 1.41 3.41
C CYS A 95 -9.06 2.30 4.22
N ALA A 96 -8.59 3.46 4.64
CA ALA A 96 -9.45 4.49 5.22
C ALA A 96 -9.57 5.64 4.22
N ASN A 97 -10.78 6.18 4.07
CA ASN A 97 -11.00 7.41 3.32
C ASN A 97 -11.39 8.52 4.31
N PRO A 98 -10.46 9.00 5.15
CA PRO A 98 -10.77 9.94 6.24
C PRO A 98 -11.04 11.37 5.74
N ASP A 99 -10.86 11.65 4.45
CA ASP A 99 -10.92 12.99 3.90
C ASP A 99 -12.33 13.31 3.37
N GLU A 100 -13.02 14.26 4.03
CA GLU A 100 -14.34 14.77 3.61
C GLU A 100 -14.32 15.34 2.18
N VAL A 101 -13.17 15.84 1.72
CA VAL A 101 -12.99 16.42 0.39
C VAL A 101 -12.51 15.42 -0.67
N ASN A 102 -12.38 14.13 -0.31
CA ASN A 102 -12.09 13.04 -1.24
C ASN A 102 -10.81 13.24 -2.09
N GLN A 103 -9.83 14.01 -1.65
CA GLN A 103 -8.65 14.32 -2.47
C GLN A 103 -7.56 13.25 -2.36
N TYR A 104 -7.45 12.60 -1.20
CA TYR A 104 -6.42 11.60 -0.93
C TYR A 104 -7.01 10.39 -0.21
N ILE A 105 -6.44 9.21 -0.49
CA ILE A 105 -6.79 7.96 0.18
C ILE A 105 -5.61 7.58 1.06
N GLU A 106 -5.89 7.30 2.34
CA GLU A 106 -4.89 6.87 3.30
C GLU A 106 -5.05 5.38 3.59
N MET A 107 -4.02 4.62 3.24
CA MET A 107 -3.98 3.18 3.44
C MET A 107 -2.99 2.86 4.54
N ARG A 108 -3.42 2.06 5.52
CA ARG A 108 -2.50 1.46 6.47
C ARG A 108 -1.87 0.25 5.80
N THR A 109 -0.56 0.29 5.71
CA THR A 109 0.24 -0.78 5.11
C THR A 109 1.30 -1.24 6.08
N VAL A 110 1.77 -2.46 5.90
CA VAL A 110 2.94 -2.97 6.60
C VAL A 110 3.96 -3.46 5.60
N VAL A 111 5.24 -3.30 5.92
CA VAL A 111 6.30 -3.91 5.13
C VAL A 111 6.17 -5.42 5.25
N GLN A 112 6.04 -6.10 4.12
CA GLN A 112 6.14 -7.55 4.07
C GLN A 112 7.62 -7.88 4.32
N GLY A 113 7.95 -8.22 5.57
CA GLY A 113 9.29 -8.65 5.96
C GLY A 113 9.67 -9.89 5.16
N GLY A 114 10.77 -9.82 4.43
CA GLY A 114 11.46 -11.03 3.98
C GLY A 114 12.21 -11.58 5.18
N GLY A 115 11.60 -12.54 5.87
CA GLY A 115 12.15 -13.22 7.05
C GLY A 115 11.16 -14.23 7.58
#